data_AF-A0A7C4S1I9-F1
#
_entry.id   AF-A0A7C4S1I9-F1
#
_cell.length_a   1.000
_cell.length_b   1.000
_cell.length_c   1.000
_cell.angle_alpha   90.00
_cell.angle_beta   90.00
_cell.angle_gamma   90.00
#
_symmetry.space_group_name_H-M   'P 1'
#
loop_
_entity.id
_entity.type
_entity.pdbx_description
1 polymer ?
#
loop_
_entity_poly.entity_id
_entity_poly.type
_entity_poly.pdbx_seq_one_letter_code
_entity_poly.pdbx_strand_id
1 'polypeptide(L)'
;MESAIETLKKIKSIKFGLLSPDTIRKMSVAIISTPDTYDEDGWPIDGGLMDRRLGTIEPSQRCATCGNRMGECPGHFGHIELARPVIHVGFAKTIHQLLRATCRRCGRILLSQEEINNYKKIIEEYSKRWPELLNDLYLKIMAKCLKTKECPHCNEIQYKLKLEKPTTYYEETKEGVIKLSPIEIRARLERIPNDDLMLLGMDPNNARPEWMVLTVLLVPPISVRPSITLESGVRSEDDLTHKLVDIVRINERLKENIDAGAPQLIIEDLWELLQYHVNTYFDNEVSGIPPARHRSGRPLRTLTQRLKGKEGRFRSNLSGKRVDFSARTVISPDPNISINEVGVPEEIAKILTIPERVTPWNIDELRKLVMNGPFKHPGANYIIRPDGRRIDLRYPKDLSVIANNISPGYIVERHIRDGDIVIFNRQPSLHRMSIMAHKVKVLPYKTFRLNLCVCPPYNADFDGDEMNLHVPQSEEARAEAAILMLVQEQILSPRYGGPIMGAVQDYITGAYLLTRRETLLNKEEVCRLLYAAGYTGPLPPPLVKEPKELWSGKQIVSLFLPPDLNFEKRANICVKCNECKKEKCPYDAYVLIRNGKLISGVFDKKIIGAGQPESLLHIIVKDYGTEVAKKF
;
A
#
# COMPACT_ATOMS: atom_id res chain seq x y z
N MET A 1 31.77 -12.27 18.48
CA MET A 1 30.36 -11.95 18.82
C MET A 1 29.47 -12.53 17.73
N GLU A 2 29.24 -13.84 17.76
CA GLU A 2 28.17 -14.50 16.99
C GLU A 2 26.91 -14.53 17.87
N SER A 3 26.44 -13.36 18.30
CA SER A 3 25.20 -13.26 19.05
C SER A 3 24.04 -13.32 18.07
N ALA A 4 23.44 -14.51 17.95
CA ALA A 4 22.05 -14.76 17.59
C ALA A 4 21.45 -13.71 16.63
N ILE A 5 21.78 -13.83 15.33
CA ILE A 5 20.82 -13.43 14.30
C ILE A 5 19.68 -14.44 14.45
N GLU A 6 18.73 -14.14 15.32
CA GLU A 6 17.44 -14.81 15.37
C GLU A 6 16.91 -14.73 13.94
N THR A 7 16.97 -15.85 13.20
CA THR A 7 16.61 -15.87 11.78
C THR A 7 15.16 -15.40 11.70
N LEU A 8 14.97 -14.17 11.24
CA LEU A 8 13.66 -13.56 11.08
C LEU A 8 12.82 -14.49 10.21
N LYS A 9 11.86 -15.19 10.81
CA LYS A 9 10.99 -16.12 10.10
C LYS A 9 9.99 -15.31 9.28
N LYS A 10 9.92 -15.59 7.98
CA LYS A 10 8.88 -15.02 7.11
C LYS A 10 7.55 -15.76 7.33
N ILE A 11 6.45 -15.01 7.33
CA ILE A 11 5.10 -15.59 7.43
C ILE A 11 4.78 -16.30 6.13
N LYS A 12 4.60 -17.64 6.18
CA LYS A 12 4.26 -18.46 4.99
C LYS A 12 2.79 -18.33 4.60
N SER A 13 1.89 -18.38 5.58
CA SER A 13 0.44 -18.29 5.38
C SER A 13 -0.25 -17.87 6.67
N ILE A 14 -1.51 -17.42 6.54
CA ILE A 14 -2.38 -17.06 7.66
C ILE A 14 -3.62 -17.96 7.58
N LYS A 15 -3.89 -18.73 8.64
CA LYS A 15 -5.10 -19.56 8.75
C LYS A 15 -6.16 -18.79 9.54
N PHE A 16 -7.25 -18.41 8.89
CA PHE A 16 -8.39 -17.77 9.54
C PHE A 16 -9.29 -18.80 10.21
N GLY A 17 -9.94 -18.40 11.30
CA GLY A 17 -10.86 -19.23 12.08
C GLY A 17 -11.68 -18.38 13.04
N LEU A 18 -12.50 -19.04 13.85
CA LEU A 18 -13.23 -18.45 14.96
C LEU A 18 -12.48 -18.72 16.27
N LEU A 19 -12.46 -17.74 17.17
CA LEU A 19 -11.82 -17.91 18.46
C LEU A 19 -12.75 -18.67 19.40
N SER A 20 -12.29 -19.81 19.91
CA SER A 20 -13.02 -20.55 20.94
C SER A 20 -13.01 -19.78 22.27
N PRO A 21 -14.04 -19.95 23.12
CA PRO A 21 -14.05 -19.37 24.47
C PRO A 21 -12.80 -19.72 25.29
N ASP A 22 -12.32 -20.97 25.18
CA ASP A 22 -11.14 -21.43 25.92
C ASP A 22 -9.85 -20.79 25.39
N THR A 23 -9.76 -20.59 24.07
CA THR A 23 -8.65 -19.85 23.46
C THR A 23 -8.67 -18.39 23.92
N ILE A 24 -9.84 -17.75 23.98
CA ILE A 24 -9.99 -16.37 24.47
C ILE A 24 -9.50 -16.26 25.92
N ARG A 25 -9.95 -17.15 26.81
CA ARG A 25 -9.52 -17.16 28.22
C ARG A 25 -8.02 -17.40 28.36
N LYS A 26 -7.45 -18.33 27.59
CA LYS A 26 -5.99 -18.62 27.60
C LYS A 26 -5.13 -17.47 27.06
N MET A 27 -5.61 -16.75 26.05
CA MET A 27 -4.89 -15.59 25.49
C MET A 27 -4.97 -14.37 26.42
N SER A 28 -5.96 -14.33 27.29
CA SER A 28 -6.23 -13.17 28.11
C SER A 28 -5.39 -13.15 29.38
N VAL A 29 -4.87 -11.96 29.70
CA VAL A 29 -4.04 -11.73 30.89
C VAL A 29 -4.85 -11.21 32.09
N ALA A 30 -6.07 -10.75 31.86
CA ALA A 30 -6.92 -10.14 32.88
C ALA A 30 -8.41 -10.34 32.56
N ILE A 31 -9.20 -10.62 33.60
CA ILE A 31 -10.66 -10.61 33.55
C ILE A 31 -11.12 -9.17 33.81
N ILE A 32 -11.95 -8.64 32.94
CA ILE A 32 -12.55 -7.31 33.11
C ILE A 32 -13.93 -7.48 33.74
N SER A 33 -14.10 -6.88 34.92
CA SER A 33 -15.32 -6.97 35.73
C SER A 33 -15.87 -5.61 36.12
N THR A 34 -15.01 -4.59 36.23
CA THR A 34 -15.43 -3.24 36.61
C THR A 34 -15.60 -2.35 35.38
N PRO A 35 -16.72 -1.60 35.28
CA PRO A 35 -16.94 -0.65 34.18
C PRO A 35 -16.11 0.63 34.34
N ASP A 36 -15.67 0.94 35.55
CA ASP A 36 -14.89 2.13 35.85
C ASP A 36 -13.45 2.00 35.35
N THR A 37 -12.91 3.09 34.78
CA THR A 37 -11.59 3.10 34.15
C THR A 37 -10.48 3.59 35.08
N TYR A 38 -10.77 4.61 35.89
CA TYR A 38 -9.82 5.23 36.82
C TYR A 38 -10.47 5.44 38.19
N ASP A 39 -9.66 5.40 39.24
CA ASP A 39 -10.07 5.74 40.60
C ASP A 39 -10.13 7.26 40.81
N GLU A 40 -10.51 7.68 42.03
CA GLU A 40 -10.60 9.09 42.43
C GLU A 40 -9.24 9.82 42.37
N ASP A 41 -8.14 9.08 42.49
CA ASP A 41 -6.77 9.58 42.40
C ASP A 41 -6.24 9.63 40.95
N GLY A 42 -7.04 9.19 39.98
CA GLY A 42 -6.71 9.19 38.55
C GLY A 42 -5.82 8.02 38.10
N TRP A 43 -5.65 6.99 38.94
CA TRP A 43 -4.94 5.77 38.60
C TRP A 43 -5.87 4.74 37.94
N PRO A 44 -5.37 3.94 36.99
CA PRO A 44 -6.17 2.88 36.39
C PRO A 44 -6.59 1.82 37.42
N ILE A 45 -7.85 1.44 37.40
CA ILE A 45 -8.41 0.43 38.31
C ILE A 45 -8.03 -0.99 37.85
N ASP A 46 -7.61 -1.83 38.79
CA ASP A 46 -7.36 -3.25 38.55
C ASP A 46 -8.66 -3.99 38.21
N GLY A 47 -8.64 -4.78 37.14
CA GLY A 47 -9.86 -5.45 36.63
C GLY A 47 -10.81 -4.54 35.87
N GLY A 48 -10.43 -3.27 35.65
CA GLY A 48 -11.12 -2.31 34.79
C GLY A 48 -10.59 -2.29 33.37
N LEU A 49 -11.20 -1.48 32.50
CA LEU A 49 -10.80 -1.41 31.09
C LEU A 49 -9.43 -0.74 30.88
N MET A 50 -8.85 -0.06 31.85
CA MET A 50 -7.51 0.52 31.75
C MET A 50 -6.45 -0.22 32.56
N ASP A 51 -6.73 -1.47 32.95
CA ASP A 51 -5.80 -2.32 33.70
C ASP A 51 -4.41 -2.36 33.05
N ARG A 52 -3.38 -2.09 33.85
CA ARG A 52 -1.97 -1.99 33.43
C ARG A 52 -1.40 -3.28 32.86
N ARG A 53 -2.08 -4.41 33.08
CA ARG A 53 -1.77 -5.71 32.44
C ARG A 53 -2.08 -5.70 30.95
N LEU A 54 -3.04 -4.90 30.49
CA LEU A 54 -3.45 -4.83 29.08
C LEU A 54 -2.49 -4.04 28.19
N GLY A 55 -1.55 -3.29 28.78
CA GLY A 55 -0.53 -2.53 28.06
C GLY A 55 -0.19 -1.22 28.77
N THR A 56 0.67 -0.43 28.13
CA THR A 56 0.98 0.95 28.56
C THR A 56 0.91 1.88 27.37
N ILE A 57 0.35 3.07 27.59
CA ILE A 57 0.32 4.18 26.63
C ILE A 57 1.11 5.39 27.13
N GLU A 58 1.54 5.39 28.39
CA GLU A 58 2.30 6.47 28.97
C GLU A 58 3.81 6.16 28.89
N PRO A 59 4.66 7.06 28.35
CA PRO A 59 6.09 6.81 28.21
C PRO A 59 6.83 6.50 29.52
N SER A 60 6.33 7.05 30.64
CA SER A 60 6.89 6.85 31.99
C SER A 60 6.51 5.49 32.60
N GLN A 61 5.42 4.90 32.14
CA GLN A 61 4.88 3.68 32.73
C GLN A 61 5.37 2.42 32.01
N ARG A 62 5.61 1.37 32.79
CA ARG A 62 5.90 0.02 32.29
C ARG A 62 4.65 -0.84 32.35
N CYS A 63 4.49 -1.70 31.36
CA CYS A 63 3.40 -2.68 31.34
C CYS A 63 3.60 -3.72 32.46
N ALA A 64 2.53 -4.05 33.18
CA ALA A 64 2.59 -5.03 34.26
C ALA A 64 2.83 -6.47 33.77
N THR A 65 2.46 -6.79 32.52
CA THR A 65 2.57 -8.13 31.95
C THR A 65 3.95 -8.40 31.32
N CYS A 66 4.44 -7.48 30.48
CA CYS A 66 5.71 -7.69 29.76
C CYS A 66 6.89 -6.84 30.29
N GLY A 67 6.66 -5.84 31.15
CA GLY A 67 7.71 -4.96 31.66
C GLY A 67 8.25 -3.93 30.65
N ASN A 68 7.85 -4.01 29.38
CA ASN A 68 8.27 -3.10 28.32
C ASN A 68 7.64 -1.70 28.47
N ARG A 69 8.30 -0.71 27.86
CA ARG A 69 7.81 0.68 27.76
C ARG A 69 6.89 0.86 26.56
N MET A 70 6.28 2.05 26.46
CA MET A 70 5.53 2.48 25.28
C MET A 70 6.40 2.36 24.01
N GLY A 71 5.87 1.68 22.99
CA GLY A 71 6.56 1.43 21.70
C GLY A 71 7.13 0.01 21.56
N GLU A 72 7.61 -0.59 22.67
CA GLU A 72 8.12 -1.97 22.70
C GLU A 72 7.08 -2.97 23.22
N CYS A 73 6.07 -2.50 23.95
CA CYS A 73 4.95 -3.31 24.39
C CYS A 73 3.98 -3.57 23.22
N PRO A 74 3.73 -4.83 22.81
CA PRO A 74 2.77 -5.14 21.74
C PRO A 74 1.31 -4.94 22.17
N GLY A 75 1.06 -4.87 23.49
CA GLY A 75 -0.27 -4.89 24.09
C GLY A 75 -0.74 -6.32 24.40
N HIS A 76 -1.64 -6.45 25.37
CA HIS A 76 -2.14 -7.73 25.85
C HIS A 76 -3.68 -7.73 25.94
N PHE A 77 -4.29 -8.87 25.62
CA PHE A 77 -5.74 -8.98 25.58
C PHE A 77 -6.35 -9.21 26.96
N GLY A 78 -7.50 -8.60 27.20
CA GLY A 78 -8.39 -8.90 28.32
C GLY A 78 -9.55 -9.78 27.86
N HIS A 79 -10.40 -10.20 28.78
CA HIS A 79 -11.69 -10.78 28.42
C HIS A 79 -12.78 -10.41 29.41
N ILE A 80 -14.02 -10.40 28.93
CA ILE A 80 -15.24 -10.24 29.71
C ILE A 80 -15.99 -11.57 29.64
N GLU A 81 -16.31 -12.14 30.80
CA GLU A 81 -17.19 -13.31 30.89
C GLU A 81 -18.64 -12.85 30.79
N LEU A 82 -19.35 -13.26 29.73
CA LEU A 82 -20.72 -12.82 29.52
C LEU A 82 -21.68 -13.61 30.41
N ALA A 83 -22.55 -12.92 31.14
CA ALA A 83 -23.53 -13.53 32.04
C ALA A 83 -24.53 -14.45 31.29
N ARG A 84 -24.82 -14.12 30.03
CA ARG A 84 -25.63 -14.92 29.11
C ARG A 84 -25.00 -14.90 27.71
N PRO A 85 -25.20 -15.96 26.89
CA PRO A 85 -24.63 -16.01 25.56
C PRO A 85 -25.23 -14.95 24.62
N VAL A 86 -24.40 -14.38 23.76
CA VAL A 86 -24.77 -13.29 22.85
C VAL A 86 -24.45 -13.68 21.41
N ILE A 87 -25.39 -13.48 20.48
CA ILE A 87 -25.21 -13.84 19.07
C ILE A 87 -24.31 -12.83 18.39
N HIS A 88 -23.25 -13.28 17.71
CA HIS A 88 -22.40 -12.36 16.96
C HIS A 88 -23.09 -11.91 15.65
N VAL A 89 -23.35 -10.61 15.51
CA VAL A 89 -24.09 -10.01 14.37
C VAL A 89 -23.54 -10.40 13.00
N GLY A 90 -22.23 -10.50 12.86
CA GLY A 90 -21.58 -10.88 11.59
C GLY A 90 -21.92 -12.29 11.10
N PHE A 91 -22.34 -13.18 12.01
CA PHE A 91 -22.66 -14.58 11.68
C PHE A 91 -24.16 -14.87 11.71
N ALA A 92 -25.02 -13.85 11.88
CA ALA A 92 -26.45 -14.06 12.04
C ALA A 92 -27.08 -14.85 10.87
N LYS A 93 -26.68 -14.53 9.63
CA LYS A 93 -27.11 -15.26 8.42
C LYS A 93 -26.56 -16.69 8.36
N THR A 94 -25.30 -16.89 8.76
CA THR A 94 -24.66 -18.21 8.77
C THR A 94 -25.32 -19.13 9.79
N ILE A 95 -25.55 -18.65 11.00
CA ILE A 95 -26.31 -19.36 12.04
C ILE A 95 -27.71 -19.73 11.51
N HIS A 96 -28.41 -18.81 10.85
CA HIS A 96 -29.72 -19.09 10.25
C HIS A 96 -29.68 -20.23 9.23
N GLN A 97 -28.64 -20.27 8.39
CA GLN A 97 -28.45 -21.33 7.41
C GLN A 97 -28.13 -22.67 8.08
N LEU A 98 -27.26 -22.68 9.09
CA LEU A 98 -26.85 -23.89 9.82
C LEU A 98 -28.01 -24.50 10.61
N LEU A 99 -28.80 -23.68 11.30
CA LEU A 99 -29.98 -24.12 12.04
C LEU A 99 -31.06 -24.75 11.13
N ARG A 100 -31.09 -24.36 9.85
CA ARG A 100 -32.02 -24.93 8.86
C ARG A 100 -31.45 -26.14 8.12
N ALA A 101 -30.13 -26.29 8.08
CA ALA A 101 -29.46 -27.40 7.41
C ALA A 101 -29.26 -28.62 8.33
N THR A 102 -29.39 -28.42 9.64
CA THR A 102 -29.21 -29.45 10.66
C THR A 102 -30.52 -29.73 11.40
N CYS A 103 -30.67 -30.95 11.89
CA CYS A 103 -31.87 -31.36 12.60
C CYS A 103 -31.95 -30.70 13.98
N ARG A 104 -33.11 -30.09 14.28
CA ARG A 104 -33.44 -29.52 15.59
C ARG A 104 -33.10 -30.40 16.80
N ARG A 105 -33.32 -31.72 16.69
CA ARG A 105 -33.18 -32.66 17.81
C ARG A 105 -31.82 -33.35 17.81
N CYS A 106 -31.48 -34.08 16.75
CA CYS A 106 -30.26 -34.91 16.72
C CYS A 106 -29.00 -34.16 16.25
N GLY A 107 -29.10 -32.92 15.74
CA GLY A 107 -27.93 -32.14 15.29
C GLY A 107 -27.28 -32.62 14.00
N ARG A 108 -27.73 -33.75 13.41
CA ARG A 108 -27.24 -34.28 12.14
C ARG A 108 -27.68 -33.42 10.95
N ILE A 109 -26.87 -33.41 9.90
CA ILE A 109 -27.22 -32.80 8.62
C ILE A 109 -28.47 -33.46 8.01
N LEU A 110 -29.31 -32.68 7.32
CA LEU A 110 -30.56 -33.17 6.70
C LEU A 110 -30.32 -33.86 5.35
N LEU A 111 -29.43 -34.85 5.33
CA LEU A 111 -29.10 -35.70 4.19
C LEU A 111 -29.15 -37.18 4.58
N SER A 112 -29.37 -38.06 3.60
CA SER A 112 -29.28 -39.50 3.87
C SER A 112 -27.82 -39.96 4.03
N GLN A 113 -27.60 -41.10 4.69
CA GLN A 113 -26.24 -41.61 4.90
C GLN A 113 -25.52 -41.96 3.59
N GLU A 114 -26.27 -42.40 2.56
CA GLU A 114 -25.73 -42.66 1.22
C GLU A 114 -25.23 -41.37 0.55
N GLU A 115 -26.00 -40.29 0.67
CA GLU A 115 -25.65 -38.99 0.12
C GLU A 115 -24.43 -38.39 0.83
N ILE A 116 -24.36 -38.51 2.15
CA ILE A 116 -23.20 -38.09 2.94
C ILE A 116 -21.93 -38.76 2.41
N ASN A 117 -21.96 -40.09 2.21
CA ASN A 117 -20.81 -40.84 1.72
C ASN A 117 -20.41 -40.41 0.30
N ASN A 118 -21.39 -40.15 -0.58
CA ASN A 118 -21.12 -39.67 -1.93
C ASN A 118 -20.50 -38.26 -1.92
N TYR A 119 -21.05 -37.32 -1.15
CA TYR A 119 -20.50 -35.97 -1.04
C TYR A 119 -19.11 -35.95 -0.42
N LYS A 120 -18.83 -36.79 0.59
CA LYS A 120 -17.46 -36.91 1.16
C LYS A 120 -16.43 -37.28 0.08
N LYS A 121 -16.73 -38.27 -0.76
CA LYS A 121 -15.85 -38.67 -1.88
C LYS A 121 -15.63 -37.53 -2.87
N ILE A 122 -16.70 -36.81 -3.22
CA ILE A 122 -16.62 -35.68 -4.16
C ILE A 122 -15.79 -34.54 -3.56
N ILE A 123 -15.97 -34.22 -2.28
CA ILE A 123 -15.19 -33.18 -1.58
C ILE A 123 -13.71 -33.54 -1.56
N GLU A 124 -13.35 -34.80 -1.27
CA GLU A 124 -11.95 -35.24 -1.30
C GLU A 124 -11.33 -35.10 -2.69
N GLU A 125 -12.05 -35.47 -3.75
CA GLU A 125 -11.57 -35.32 -5.12
C GLU A 125 -11.40 -33.84 -5.50
N TYR A 126 -12.40 -33.01 -5.19
CA TYR A 126 -12.40 -31.58 -5.51
C TYR A 126 -11.31 -30.83 -4.72
N SER A 127 -11.06 -31.20 -3.46
CA SER A 127 -10.00 -30.60 -2.66
C SER A 127 -8.60 -30.75 -3.27
N LYS A 128 -8.36 -31.85 -3.99
CA LYS A 128 -7.07 -32.14 -4.63
C LYS A 128 -6.95 -31.53 -6.02
N ARG A 129 -8.04 -31.53 -6.79
CA ARG A 129 -8.02 -31.17 -8.22
C ARG A 129 -8.57 -29.77 -8.50
N TRP A 130 -9.64 -29.35 -7.83
CA TRP A 130 -10.38 -28.11 -8.11
C TRP A 130 -10.91 -27.45 -6.82
N PRO A 131 -10.04 -26.87 -5.98
CA PRO A 131 -10.44 -26.28 -4.70
C PRO A 131 -11.46 -25.13 -4.86
N GLU A 132 -11.46 -24.44 -6.00
CA GLU A 132 -12.39 -23.35 -6.29
C GLU A 132 -13.86 -23.81 -6.39
N LEU A 133 -14.10 -25.04 -6.84
CA LEU A 133 -15.46 -25.61 -7.00
C LEU A 133 -16.08 -26.09 -5.68
N LEU A 134 -15.32 -26.11 -4.59
CA LEU A 134 -15.82 -26.55 -3.28
C LEU A 134 -16.92 -25.62 -2.75
N ASN A 135 -16.78 -24.31 -2.94
CA ASN A 135 -17.78 -23.35 -2.49
C ASN A 135 -19.14 -23.59 -3.16
N ASP A 136 -19.16 -23.84 -4.47
CA ASP A 136 -20.38 -24.16 -5.21
C ASP A 136 -20.99 -25.48 -4.75
N LEU A 137 -20.16 -26.46 -4.41
CA LEU A 137 -20.61 -27.74 -3.88
C LEU A 137 -21.27 -27.56 -2.50
N TYR A 138 -20.65 -26.82 -1.58
CA TYR A 138 -21.24 -26.52 -0.27
C TYR A 138 -22.57 -25.78 -0.40
N LEU A 139 -22.68 -24.82 -1.31
CA LEU A 139 -23.95 -24.13 -1.58
C LEU A 139 -25.04 -25.09 -2.11
N LYS A 140 -24.68 -26.06 -2.96
CA LYS A 140 -25.61 -27.10 -3.44
C LYS A 140 -26.06 -28.03 -2.31
N ILE A 141 -25.13 -28.47 -1.46
CA ILE A 141 -25.42 -29.29 -0.27
C ILE A 141 -26.39 -28.55 0.65
N MET A 142 -26.11 -27.27 0.94
CA MET A 142 -26.98 -26.42 1.76
C MET A 142 -28.37 -26.26 1.15
N ALA A 143 -28.46 -25.97 -0.15
CA ALA A 143 -29.74 -25.81 -0.85
C ALA A 143 -30.60 -27.08 -0.81
N LYS A 144 -29.96 -28.26 -0.82
CA LYS A 144 -30.64 -29.55 -0.68
C LYS A 144 -31.18 -29.76 0.74
N CYS A 145 -30.34 -29.54 1.75
CA CYS A 145 -30.74 -29.65 3.16
C CYS A 145 -31.94 -28.74 3.48
N LEU A 146 -31.95 -27.51 2.94
CA LEU A 146 -33.01 -26.53 3.15
C LEU A 146 -34.39 -26.93 2.59
N LYS A 147 -34.45 -27.91 1.68
CA LYS A 147 -35.70 -28.44 1.10
C LYS A 147 -36.26 -29.62 1.89
N THR A 148 -35.42 -30.30 2.65
CA THR A 148 -35.78 -31.49 3.42
C THR A 148 -36.65 -31.09 4.62
N LYS A 149 -37.88 -31.62 4.70
CA LYS A 149 -38.83 -31.31 5.78
C LYS A 149 -38.73 -32.25 6.98
N GLU A 150 -38.27 -33.47 6.78
CA GLU A 150 -38.19 -34.52 7.81
C GLU A 150 -36.76 -35.02 7.91
N CYS A 151 -36.26 -35.19 9.13
CA CYS A 151 -34.89 -35.65 9.34
C CYS A 151 -34.72 -37.13 8.96
N PRO A 152 -33.81 -37.50 8.05
CA PRO A 152 -33.56 -38.89 7.66
C PRO A 152 -33.02 -39.79 8.79
N HIS A 153 -32.58 -39.21 9.91
CA HIS A 153 -31.94 -39.93 11.01
C HIS A 153 -32.83 -40.16 12.22
N CYS A 154 -33.73 -39.21 12.54
CA CYS A 154 -34.58 -39.28 13.73
C CYS A 154 -36.06 -39.01 13.45
N ASN A 155 -36.44 -38.85 12.18
CA ASN A 155 -37.81 -38.60 11.70
C ASN A 155 -38.50 -37.36 12.31
N GLU A 156 -37.71 -36.44 12.89
CA GLU A 156 -38.22 -35.21 13.46
C GLU A 156 -38.56 -34.19 12.35
N ILE A 157 -39.76 -33.59 12.44
CA ILE A 157 -40.25 -32.58 11.51
C ILE A 157 -39.50 -31.27 11.74
N GLN A 158 -38.98 -30.68 10.67
CA GLN A 158 -38.34 -29.37 10.73
C GLN A 158 -39.37 -28.25 10.60
N TYR A 159 -39.34 -27.34 11.57
CA TYR A 159 -40.17 -26.14 11.56
C TYR A 159 -39.55 -25.04 10.70
N LYS A 160 -40.40 -24.14 10.21
CA LYS A 160 -39.93 -23.01 9.41
C LYS A 160 -39.29 -21.98 10.32
N LEU A 161 -38.01 -21.70 10.08
CA LEU A 161 -37.25 -20.68 10.80
C LEU A 161 -37.31 -19.35 10.04
N LYS A 162 -37.64 -18.26 10.74
CA LYS A 162 -37.58 -16.88 10.26
C LYS A 162 -36.46 -16.12 10.99
N LEU A 163 -35.66 -15.36 10.25
CA LEU A 163 -34.67 -14.43 10.80
C LEU A 163 -35.24 -13.02 10.70
N GLU A 164 -35.54 -12.42 11.85
CA GLU A 164 -35.76 -10.98 11.96
C GLU A 164 -34.40 -10.31 12.17
N LYS A 165 -34.02 -9.45 11.22
CA LYS A 165 -32.75 -8.74 11.31
C LYS A 165 -32.81 -7.79 12.51
N PRO A 166 -31.75 -7.72 13.33
CA PRO A 166 -30.36 -8.11 13.04
C PRO A 166 -29.96 -9.51 13.52
N THR A 167 -30.50 -10.00 14.64
CA THR A 167 -30.02 -11.20 15.35
C THR A 167 -31.15 -12.03 15.99
N THR A 168 -32.41 -11.79 15.64
CA THR A 168 -33.56 -12.44 16.29
C THR A 168 -34.11 -13.58 15.43
N TYR A 169 -34.32 -14.75 16.04
CA TYR A 169 -34.75 -15.96 15.34
C TYR A 169 -36.10 -16.42 15.86
N TYR A 170 -37.03 -16.72 14.96
CA TYR A 170 -38.33 -17.25 15.28
C TYR A 170 -38.58 -18.60 14.61
N GLU A 171 -39.09 -19.55 15.36
CA GLU A 171 -39.47 -20.88 14.92
C GLU A 171 -41.01 -20.95 14.82
N GLU A 172 -41.54 -21.20 13.62
CA GLU A 172 -42.98 -21.34 13.39
C GLU A 172 -43.43 -22.78 13.69
N THR A 173 -44.07 -22.95 14.84
CA THR A 173 -44.68 -24.23 15.25
C THR A 173 -46.17 -24.25 14.89
N LYS A 174 -46.82 -25.40 15.08
CA LYS A 174 -48.28 -25.53 14.84
C LYS A 174 -49.11 -24.70 15.83
N GLU A 175 -48.54 -24.35 16.98
CA GLU A 175 -49.20 -23.65 18.09
C GLU A 175 -48.88 -22.14 18.13
N GLY A 176 -47.94 -21.67 17.30
CA GLY A 176 -47.55 -20.27 17.23
C GLY A 176 -46.09 -20.06 16.85
N VAL A 177 -45.66 -18.80 16.95
CA VAL A 177 -44.30 -18.35 16.64
C VAL A 177 -43.51 -18.25 17.94
N ILE A 178 -42.45 -19.07 18.08
CA ILE A 178 -41.61 -19.10 19.29
C ILE A 178 -40.28 -18.42 18.99
N LYS A 179 -39.86 -17.46 19.83
CA LYS A 179 -38.55 -16.83 19.75
C LYS A 179 -37.49 -17.79 20.30
N LEU A 180 -36.43 -18.05 19.52
CA LEU A 180 -35.32 -18.90 19.97
C LEU A 180 -34.33 -18.08 20.80
N SER A 181 -34.04 -18.55 22.01
CA SER A 181 -33.01 -17.96 22.85
C SER A 181 -31.61 -18.25 22.31
N PRO A 182 -30.62 -17.34 22.50
CA PRO A 182 -29.22 -17.64 22.14
C PRO A 182 -28.65 -18.88 22.83
N ILE A 183 -29.14 -19.22 24.03
CA ILE A 183 -28.77 -20.47 24.74
C ILE A 183 -29.21 -21.69 23.94
N GLU A 184 -30.47 -21.73 23.51
CA GLU A 184 -30.99 -22.83 22.70
C GLU A 184 -30.28 -22.95 21.36
N ILE A 185 -30.03 -21.82 20.70
CA ILE A 185 -29.31 -21.78 19.42
C ILE A 185 -27.92 -22.37 19.59
N ARG A 186 -27.18 -21.94 20.61
CA ARG A 186 -25.85 -22.48 20.92
C ARG A 186 -25.90 -23.98 21.19
N ALA A 187 -26.84 -24.44 22.01
CA ALA A 187 -27.01 -25.86 22.33
C ALA A 187 -27.35 -26.70 21.10
N ARG A 188 -28.11 -26.17 20.13
CA ARG A 188 -28.38 -26.86 18.84
C ARG A 188 -27.12 -26.94 17.98
N LEU A 189 -26.33 -25.86 17.89
CA LEU A 189 -25.10 -25.81 17.10
C LEU A 189 -24.00 -26.72 17.68
N GLU A 190 -23.91 -26.83 19.00
CA GLU A 190 -22.92 -27.67 19.70
C GLU A 190 -23.12 -29.17 19.44
N ARG A 191 -24.37 -29.61 19.19
CA ARG A 191 -24.71 -31.00 18.87
C ARG A 191 -24.25 -31.45 17.48
N ILE A 192 -23.87 -30.52 16.60
CA ILE A 192 -23.46 -30.87 15.23
C ILE A 192 -22.12 -31.61 15.27
N PRO A 193 -22.04 -32.84 14.75
CA PRO A 193 -20.79 -33.59 14.76
C PRO A 193 -19.78 -33.03 13.75
N ASN A 194 -18.49 -33.21 14.03
CA ASN A 194 -17.39 -32.68 13.21
C ASN A 194 -17.44 -33.15 11.74
N ASP A 195 -17.88 -34.38 11.51
CA ASP A 195 -18.06 -34.96 10.17
C ASP A 195 -19.08 -34.19 9.33
N ASP A 196 -20.17 -33.73 9.96
CA ASP A 196 -21.23 -32.99 9.27
C ASP A 196 -20.78 -31.54 9.03
N LEU A 197 -19.94 -30.97 9.89
CA LEU A 197 -19.35 -29.63 9.69
C LEU A 197 -18.49 -29.56 8.43
N MET A 198 -17.74 -30.61 8.12
CA MET A 198 -16.93 -30.67 6.89
C MET A 198 -17.81 -30.60 5.62
N LEU A 199 -19.00 -31.22 5.66
CA LEU A 199 -19.97 -31.16 4.55
C LEU A 199 -20.60 -29.78 4.39
N LEU A 200 -20.67 -29.01 5.47
CA LEU A 200 -21.18 -27.65 5.50
C LEU A 200 -20.08 -26.62 5.15
N GLY A 201 -18.86 -27.07 4.83
CA GLY A 201 -17.73 -26.22 4.48
C GLY A 201 -17.08 -25.51 5.67
N MET A 202 -17.22 -26.06 6.88
CA MET A 202 -16.66 -25.51 8.12
C MET A 202 -15.50 -26.39 8.63
N ASP A 203 -14.43 -25.76 9.13
CA ASP A 203 -13.32 -26.47 9.76
C ASP A 203 -13.66 -26.79 11.23
N PRO A 204 -13.83 -28.08 11.61
CA PRO A 204 -14.22 -28.46 12.97
C PRO A 204 -13.17 -28.09 14.03
N ASN A 205 -11.90 -27.94 13.65
CA ASN A 205 -10.83 -27.64 14.59
C ASN A 205 -10.69 -26.14 14.86
N ASN A 206 -11.06 -25.29 13.89
CA ASN A 206 -10.74 -23.85 13.92
C ASN A 206 -11.97 -22.94 13.78
N ALA A 207 -13.15 -23.47 13.45
CA ALA A 207 -14.35 -22.66 13.23
C ALA A 207 -15.63 -23.43 13.62
N ARG A 208 -15.71 -23.90 14.87
CA ARG A 208 -16.95 -24.55 15.32
C ARG A 208 -18.12 -23.56 15.37
N PRO A 209 -19.34 -23.97 14.99
CA PRO A 209 -20.46 -23.07 14.84
C PRO A 209 -20.96 -22.48 16.16
N GLU A 210 -20.84 -23.20 17.27
CA GLU A 210 -21.25 -22.69 18.58
C GLU A 210 -20.41 -21.49 19.04
N TRP A 211 -19.20 -21.29 18.51
CA TRP A 211 -18.37 -20.12 18.80
C TRP A 211 -18.88 -18.83 18.12
N MET A 212 -19.85 -18.94 17.20
CA MET A 212 -20.56 -17.77 16.66
C MET A 212 -21.52 -17.15 17.70
N VAL A 213 -21.86 -17.91 18.74
CA VAL A 213 -22.60 -17.42 19.91
C VAL A 213 -21.59 -17.23 21.04
N LEU A 214 -21.29 -15.97 21.34
CA LEU A 214 -20.24 -15.57 22.27
C LEU A 214 -20.66 -15.86 23.69
N THR A 215 -19.82 -16.59 24.42
CA THR A 215 -19.89 -16.71 25.90
C THR A 215 -18.84 -15.87 26.59
N VAL A 216 -17.76 -15.56 25.88
CA VAL A 216 -16.65 -14.74 26.35
C VAL A 216 -16.37 -13.71 25.27
N LEU A 217 -16.24 -12.45 25.67
CA LEU A 217 -15.89 -11.36 24.76
C LEU A 217 -14.43 -10.97 24.98
N LEU A 218 -13.62 -10.99 23.92
CA LEU A 218 -12.22 -10.59 23.96
C LEU A 218 -12.10 -9.06 24.00
N VAL A 219 -11.36 -8.53 24.96
CA VAL A 219 -11.11 -7.10 25.14
C VAL A 219 -9.77 -6.73 24.50
N PRO A 220 -9.75 -5.79 23.53
CA PRO A 220 -8.54 -5.41 22.86
C PRO A 220 -7.55 -4.70 23.80
N PRO A 221 -6.23 -4.81 23.55
CA PRO A 221 -5.20 -4.10 24.29
C PRO A 221 -5.38 -2.59 24.27
N ILE A 222 -4.81 -1.89 25.26
CA ILE A 222 -4.85 -0.41 25.34
C ILE A 222 -4.16 0.23 24.12
N SER A 223 -3.14 -0.41 23.56
CA SER A 223 -2.45 0.06 22.34
C SER A 223 -3.37 0.20 21.11
N VAL A 224 -4.50 -0.53 21.07
CA VAL A 224 -5.50 -0.46 19.99
C VAL A 224 -6.57 0.61 20.25
N ARG A 225 -6.74 1.02 21.51
CA ARG A 225 -7.73 2.00 22.00
C ARG A 225 -7.06 3.08 22.87
N PRO A 226 -6.09 3.82 22.33
CA PRO A 226 -5.35 4.82 23.10
C PRO A 226 -6.27 5.98 23.51
N SER A 227 -6.13 6.45 24.75
CA SER A 227 -6.75 7.70 25.21
C SER A 227 -5.97 8.91 24.70
N ILE A 228 -6.65 10.02 24.46
CA ILE A 228 -6.03 11.30 24.09
C ILE A 228 -6.21 12.28 25.24
N THR A 229 -5.11 12.81 25.76
CA THR A 229 -5.14 13.96 26.68
C THR A 229 -5.29 15.24 25.87
N LEU A 230 -6.39 15.96 26.07
CA LEU A 230 -6.58 17.28 25.49
C LEU A 230 -5.66 18.30 26.17
N GLU A 231 -5.41 19.44 25.52
CA GLU A 231 -4.59 20.54 26.09
C GLU A 231 -5.17 21.10 27.40
N SER A 232 -6.49 20.93 27.61
CA SER A 232 -7.17 21.26 28.86
C SER A 232 -6.86 20.31 30.02
N GLY A 233 -6.05 19.27 29.81
CA GLY A 233 -5.74 18.24 30.80
C GLY A 233 -6.81 17.14 30.93
N VAL A 234 -7.95 17.29 30.25
CA VAL A 234 -9.03 16.29 30.27
C VAL A 234 -8.67 15.11 29.35
N ARG A 235 -8.79 13.88 29.87
CA ARG A 235 -8.63 12.64 29.09
C ARG A 235 -9.90 12.37 28.30
N SER A 236 -9.76 12.24 26.98
CA SER A 236 -10.79 11.74 26.08
C SER A 236 -10.50 10.29 25.77
N GLU A 237 -11.46 9.42 26.09
CA GLU A 237 -11.34 7.99 25.84
C GLU A 237 -11.71 7.61 24.41
N ASP A 238 -11.22 6.44 23.98
CA ASP A 238 -11.49 5.91 22.65
C ASP A 238 -12.94 5.39 22.53
N ASP A 239 -13.54 5.53 21.35
CA ASP A 239 -14.91 5.07 21.05
C ASP A 239 -15.15 3.59 21.39
N LEU A 240 -14.13 2.72 21.25
CA LEU A 240 -14.24 1.30 21.65
C LEU A 240 -14.26 1.15 23.16
N THR A 241 -13.45 1.92 23.89
CA THR A 241 -13.45 1.91 25.36
C THR A 241 -14.82 2.32 25.89
N HIS A 242 -15.40 3.41 25.37
CA HIS A 242 -16.76 3.83 25.72
C HIS A 242 -17.78 2.71 25.56
N LYS A 243 -17.68 1.95 24.47
CA LYS A 243 -18.64 0.88 24.24
C LYS A 243 -18.43 -0.34 25.13
N LEU A 244 -17.18 -0.66 25.43
CA LEU A 244 -16.83 -1.73 26.35
C LEU A 244 -17.32 -1.41 27.78
N VAL A 245 -17.27 -0.15 28.22
CA VAL A 245 -17.84 0.29 29.50
C VAL A 245 -19.33 -0.05 29.58
N ASP A 246 -20.10 0.28 28.52
CA ASP A 246 -21.53 -0.03 28.46
C ASP A 246 -21.78 -1.55 28.52
N ILE A 247 -20.96 -2.35 27.81
CA ILE A 247 -21.07 -3.82 27.82
C ILE A 247 -20.82 -4.36 29.23
N VAL A 248 -19.73 -3.95 29.90
CA VAL A 248 -19.39 -4.42 31.26
C VAL A 248 -20.49 -4.04 32.24
N ARG A 249 -20.98 -2.79 32.18
CA ARG A 249 -22.04 -2.30 33.06
C ARG A 249 -23.33 -3.11 32.94
N ILE A 250 -23.80 -3.36 31.71
CA ILE A 250 -25.02 -4.14 31.52
C ILE A 250 -24.81 -5.63 31.83
N ASN A 251 -23.61 -6.16 31.56
CA ASN A 251 -23.27 -7.53 31.90
C ASN A 251 -23.28 -7.78 33.42
N GLU A 252 -22.70 -6.88 34.21
CA GLU A 252 -22.69 -7.01 35.67
C GLU A 252 -24.11 -6.83 36.24
N ARG A 253 -24.87 -5.83 35.75
CA ARG A 253 -26.27 -5.67 36.14
C ARG A 253 -27.12 -6.90 35.82
N LEU A 254 -26.90 -7.53 34.66
CA LEU A 254 -27.60 -8.76 34.28
C LEU A 254 -27.26 -9.91 35.24
N LYS A 255 -25.98 -10.05 35.60
CA LYS A 255 -25.50 -11.06 36.55
C LYS A 255 -26.11 -10.87 37.94
N GLU A 256 -26.05 -9.66 38.48
CA GLU A 256 -26.65 -9.31 39.79
C GLU A 256 -28.16 -9.60 39.83
N ASN A 257 -28.90 -9.27 38.77
CA ASN A 257 -30.34 -9.52 38.71
C ASN A 257 -30.68 -11.02 38.59
N ILE A 258 -29.84 -11.81 37.92
CA ILE A 258 -29.98 -13.27 37.88
C ILE A 258 -29.75 -13.85 39.27
N ASP A 259 -28.69 -13.43 39.96
CA ASP A 259 -28.33 -13.93 41.30
C ASP A 259 -29.36 -13.50 42.36
N ALA A 260 -29.97 -12.32 42.20
CA ALA A 260 -31.05 -11.83 43.05
C ALA A 260 -32.43 -12.48 42.77
N GLY A 261 -32.54 -13.34 41.75
CA GLY A 261 -33.79 -14.02 41.40
C GLY A 261 -34.86 -13.09 40.81
N ALA A 262 -34.45 -12.07 40.04
CA ALA A 262 -35.35 -11.12 39.41
C ALA A 262 -36.34 -11.80 38.43
N PRO A 263 -37.53 -11.20 38.19
CA PRO A 263 -38.48 -11.68 37.18
C PRO A 263 -37.87 -11.86 35.79
N GLN A 264 -38.28 -12.91 35.09
CA GLN A 264 -37.76 -13.28 33.77
C GLN A 264 -37.83 -12.15 32.72
N LEU A 265 -38.90 -11.34 32.74
CA LEU A 265 -39.04 -10.19 31.84
C LEU A 265 -37.89 -9.18 31.99
N ILE A 266 -37.46 -8.89 33.22
CA ILE A 266 -36.37 -7.95 33.49
C ILE A 266 -35.04 -8.52 32.99
N ILE A 267 -34.82 -9.82 33.19
CA ILE A 267 -33.63 -10.53 32.72
C ILE A 267 -33.57 -10.51 31.19
N GLU A 268 -34.70 -10.73 30.52
CA GLU A 268 -34.81 -10.69 29.07
C GLU A 268 -34.53 -9.29 28.51
N ASP A 269 -35.09 -8.24 29.10
CA ASP A 269 -34.84 -6.85 28.70
C ASP A 269 -33.35 -6.48 28.84
N LEU A 270 -32.71 -6.85 29.95
CA LEU A 270 -31.28 -6.64 30.16
C LEU A 270 -30.42 -7.46 29.18
N TRP A 271 -30.85 -8.66 28.84
CA TRP A 271 -30.15 -9.50 27.86
C TRP A 271 -30.27 -8.94 26.44
N GLU A 272 -31.42 -8.40 26.04
CA GLU A 272 -31.58 -7.70 24.77
C GLU A 272 -30.71 -6.43 24.72
N LEU A 273 -30.60 -5.70 25.82
CA LEU A 273 -29.74 -4.53 25.92
C LEU A 273 -28.25 -4.92 25.81
N LEU A 274 -27.85 -6.04 26.42
CA LEU A 274 -26.49 -6.60 26.25
C LEU A 274 -26.23 -6.98 24.79
N GLN A 275 -27.18 -7.64 24.13
CA GLN A 275 -27.11 -7.99 22.71
C GLN A 275 -26.98 -6.74 21.83
N TYR A 276 -27.71 -5.66 22.14
CA TYR A 276 -27.58 -4.37 21.48
C TYR A 276 -26.17 -3.79 21.62
N HIS A 277 -25.60 -3.78 22.84
CA HIS A 277 -24.28 -3.23 23.09
C HIS A 277 -23.16 -4.02 22.41
N VAL A 278 -23.23 -5.35 22.44
CA VAL A 278 -22.26 -6.21 21.73
C VAL A 278 -22.38 -6.04 20.21
N ASN A 279 -23.61 -5.98 19.66
CA ASN A 279 -23.82 -5.77 18.23
C ASN A 279 -23.20 -4.45 17.77
N THR A 280 -23.51 -3.35 18.48
CA THR A 280 -22.99 -2.02 18.14
C THR A 280 -21.49 -1.88 18.39
N TYR A 281 -20.87 -2.72 19.23
CA TYR A 281 -19.41 -2.80 19.39
C TYR A 281 -18.69 -3.43 18.18
N PHE A 282 -19.27 -4.46 17.56
CA PHE A 282 -18.72 -5.03 16.34
C PHE A 282 -19.02 -4.18 15.11
N ASP A 283 -20.27 -3.74 14.98
CA ASP A 283 -20.73 -2.93 13.86
C ASP A 283 -21.86 -1.97 14.28
N ASN A 284 -21.52 -0.69 14.38
CA ASN A 284 -22.46 0.38 14.73
C ASN A 284 -23.34 0.86 13.55
N GLU A 285 -23.19 0.31 12.35
CA GLU A 285 -23.98 0.66 11.15
C GLU A 285 -24.95 -0.46 10.75
N VAL A 286 -25.22 -1.39 11.65
CA VAL A 286 -26.15 -2.51 11.42
C VAL A 286 -27.58 -1.98 11.22
N SER A 287 -28.19 -2.42 10.12
CA SER A 287 -29.58 -2.09 9.80
C SER A 287 -30.56 -2.68 10.82
N GLY A 288 -31.53 -1.89 11.26
CA GLY A 288 -32.53 -2.28 12.26
C GLY A 288 -32.13 -2.00 13.72
N ILE A 289 -30.92 -1.47 13.95
CA ILE A 289 -30.45 -1.07 15.28
C ILE A 289 -30.18 0.45 15.30
N PRO A 290 -30.61 1.20 16.33
CA PRO A 290 -30.23 2.60 16.45
C PRO A 290 -28.72 2.73 16.73
N PRO A 291 -27.99 3.57 15.97
CA PRO A 291 -26.55 3.70 16.15
C PRO A 291 -26.23 4.28 17.52
N ALA A 292 -25.25 3.68 18.19
CA ALA A 292 -24.71 4.20 19.44
C ALA A 292 -23.98 5.53 19.17
N ARG A 293 -24.29 6.54 19.99
CA ARG A 293 -23.78 7.91 19.86
C ARG A 293 -23.10 8.35 21.14
N HIS A 294 -22.11 9.22 21.00
CA HIS A 294 -21.56 9.97 22.11
C HIS A 294 -22.60 10.93 22.69
N ARG A 295 -22.38 11.47 23.89
CA ARG A 295 -23.24 12.51 24.51
C ARG A 295 -23.40 13.75 23.62
N SER A 296 -22.44 14.00 22.73
CA SER A 296 -22.46 15.09 21.74
C SER A 296 -23.31 14.80 20.50
N GLY A 297 -23.92 13.60 20.39
CA GLY A 297 -24.73 13.19 19.24
C GLY A 297 -23.95 12.60 18.08
N ARG A 298 -22.60 12.66 18.08
CA ARG A 298 -21.75 12.00 17.06
C ARG A 298 -21.84 10.47 17.18
N PRO A 299 -22.01 9.71 16.07
CA PRO A 299 -21.98 8.25 16.11
C PRO A 299 -20.57 7.73 16.45
N LEU A 300 -20.52 6.67 17.26
CA LEU A 300 -19.26 6.02 17.65
C LEU A 300 -18.65 5.24 16.49
N ARG A 301 -17.31 5.31 16.34
CA ARG A 301 -16.57 4.56 15.32
C ARG A 301 -16.00 3.25 15.89
N THR A 302 -16.74 2.17 15.65
CA THR A 302 -16.43 0.83 16.17
C THR A 302 -15.60 -0.04 15.22
N LEU A 303 -15.45 -1.34 15.51
CA LEU A 303 -14.48 -2.21 14.83
C LEU A 303 -14.66 -2.23 13.30
N THR A 304 -15.88 -2.41 12.81
CA THR A 304 -16.15 -2.50 11.37
C THR A 304 -15.82 -1.20 10.64
N GLN A 305 -16.14 -0.03 11.22
CA GLN A 305 -15.85 1.29 10.64
C GLN A 305 -14.36 1.67 10.69
N ARG A 306 -13.58 1.04 11.58
CA ARG A 306 -12.11 1.18 11.58
C ARG A 306 -11.47 0.40 10.44
N LEU A 307 -12.06 -0.74 10.06
CA LEU A 307 -11.54 -1.59 9.00
C LEU A 307 -12.00 -1.14 7.60
N LYS A 308 -13.30 -0.85 7.44
CA LYS A 308 -13.92 -0.47 6.17
C LYS A 308 -13.75 1.03 5.85
N GLY A 309 -14.07 1.40 4.61
CA GLY A 309 -14.09 2.79 4.15
C GLY A 309 -12.79 3.27 3.51
N LYS A 310 -12.80 4.52 3.02
CA LYS A 310 -11.63 5.17 2.39
C LYS A 310 -10.50 5.41 3.40
N GLU A 311 -10.88 5.84 4.61
CA GLU A 311 -9.99 6.06 5.77
C GLU A 311 -9.91 4.82 6.70
N GLY A 312 -10.34 3.66 6.22
CA GLY A 312 -10.23 2.40 6.94
C GLY A 312 -8.79 1.86 6.92
N ARG A 313 -8.45 1.00 7.88
CA ARG A 313 -7.10 0.42 8.01
C ARG A 313 -6.63 -0.28 6.74
N PHE A 314 -7.50 -1.00 6.03
CA PHE A 314 -7.12 -1.71 4.80
C PHE A 314 -6.59 -0.75 3.72
N ARG A 315 -7.33 0.33 3.42
CA ARG A 315 -6.96 1.25 2.33
C ARG A 315 -5.90 2.27 2.76
N SER A 316 -6.02 2.83 3.97
CA SER A 316 -5.20 3.96 4.44
C SER A 316 -3.92 3.57 5.18
N ASN A 317 -3.82 2.34 5.68
CA ASN A 317 -2.66 1.89 6.48
C ASN A 317 -2.03 0.58 6.00
N LEU A 318 -2.70 -0.24 5.19
CA LEU A 318 -2.12 -1.47 4.64
C LEU A 318 -1.76 -1.29 3.17
N SER A 319 -2.74 -0.99 2.31
CA SER A 319 -2.51 -0.81 0.87
C SER A 319 -1.80 0.51 0.53
N GLY A 320 -2.16 1.59 1.23
CA GLY A 320 -1.46 2.87 1.18
C GLY A 320 -0.88 3.19 2.54
N LYS A 321 0.32 3.78 2.56
CA LYS A 321 0.97 4.28 3.77
C LYS A 321 1.63 5.61 3.47
N ARG A 322 1.72 6.47 4.48
CA ARG A 322 2.67 7.57 4.45
C ARG A 322 4.07 7.00 4.67
N VAL A 323 5.02 7.52 3.93
CA VAL A 323 6.40 7.05 3.94
C VAL A 323 7.32 8.21 4.27
N ASP A 324 8.32 7.94 5.11
CA ASP A 324 9.40 8.88 5.38
C ASP A 324 10.35 8.99 4.18
N PHE A 325 11.34 9.89 4.27
CA PHE A 325 12.33 10.13 3.21
C PHE A 325 11.71 10.49 1.85
N SER A 326 10.67 11.33 1.92
CA SER A 326 9.99 11.88 0.76
C SER A 326 9.92 13.40 0.83
N ALA A 327 9.88 14.05 -0.33
CA ALA A 327 9.71 15.48 -0.49
C ALA A 327 8.74 15.78 -1.63
N ARG A 328 8.15 16.97 -1.61
CA ARG A 328 7.22 17.46 -2.63
C ARG A 328 7.44 18.95 -2.84
N THR A 329 7.56 19.37 -4.09
CA THR A 329 7.63 20.79 -4.48
C THR A 329 7.18 20.95 -5.93
N VAL A 330 7.01 22.20 -6.35
CA VAL A 330 6.68 22.61 -7.72
C VAL A 330 7.80 22.21 -8.68
N ILE A 331 7.45 21.85 -9.91
CA ILE A 331 8.42 21.51 -10.95
C ILE A 331 8.73 22.70 -11.86
N SER A 332 9.92 22.72 -12.46
CA SER A 332 10.35 23.72 -13.44
C SER A 332 11.08 23.05 -14.60
N PRO A 333 10.98 23.58 -15.82
CA PRO A 333 11.64 22.99 -16.98
C PRO A 333 13.14 23.29 -16.93
N ASP A 334 13.97 22.32 -17.29
CA ASP A 334 15.40 22.53 -17.50
C ASP A 334 15.92 21.66 -18.66
N PRO A 335 16.23 22.25 -19.83
CA PRO A 335 16.75 21.49 -20.96
C PRO A 335 18.23 21.13 -20.82
N ASN A 336 18.97 21.70 -19.85
CA ASN A 336 20.42 21.52 -19.71
C ASN A 336 20.81 20.33 -18.84
N ILE A 337 19.85 19.70 -18.15
CA ILE A 337 20.07 18.49 -17.36
C ILE A 337 19.78 17.24 -18.20
N SER A 338 20.45 16.13 -17.88
CA SER A 338 20.20 14.86 -18.56
C SER A 338 18.75 14.40 -18.38
N ILE A 339 18.21 13.59 -19.30
CA ILE A 339 16.89 12.97 -19.15
C ILE A 339 16.78 12.08 -17.90
N ASN A 340 17.90 11.53 -17.45
CA ASN A 340 17.94 10.72 -16.23
C ASN A 340 18.11 11.58 -14.98
N GLU A 341 18.41 12.88 -15.10
CA GLU A 341 18.66 13.74 -13.96
C GLU A 341 17.40 14.48 -13.53
N VAL A 342 17.28 14.67 -12.23
CA VAL A 342 16.28 15.56 -11.62
C VAL A 342 17.02 16.61 -10.80
N GLY A 343 16.73 17.88 -11.06
CA GLY A 343 17.26 18.97 -10.27
C GLY A 343 16.61 18.97 -8.89
N VAL A 344 17.40 18.87 -7.83
CA VAL A 344 16.93 18.85 -6.44
C VAL A 344 17.43 20.10 -5.70
N PRO A 345 16.54 20.84 -5.03
CA PRO A 345 16.92 21.94 -4.15
C PRO A 345 17.94 21.55 -3.08
N GLU A 346 18.95 22.39 -2.86
CA GLU A 346 19.95 22.20 -1.80
C GLU A 346 19.31 22.06 -0.41
N GLU A 347 18.22 22.78 -0.13
CA GLU A 347 17.46 22.67 1.13
C GLU A 347 16.90 21.25 1.34
N ILE A 348 16.32 20.66 0.28
CA ILE A 348 15.83 19.28 0.32
C ILE A 348 17.00 18.31 0.44
N ALA A 349 18.12 18.61 -0.22
CA ALA A 349 19.32 17.77 -0.21
C ALA A 349 19.95 17.63 1.18
N LYS A 350 19.90 18.70 1.99
CA LYS A 350 20.37 18.69 3.39
C LYS A 350 19.45 17.90 4.33
N ILE A 351 18.16 17.84 4.05
CA ILE A 351 17.17 17.16 4.90
C ILE A 351 17.13 15.66 4.60
N LEU A 352 17.05 15.30 3.31
CA LEU A 352 16.97 13.92 2.88
C LEU A 352 18.35 13.26 2.94
N THR A 353 18.41 12.10 3.57
CA THR A 353 19.66 11.37 3.78
C THR A 353 19.63 9.98 3.19
N ILE A 354 20.82 9.47 2.91
CA ILE A 354 21.07 8.08 2.53
C ILE A 354 21.98 7.44 3.60
N PRO A 355 21.59 6.30 4.19
CA PRO A 355 22.43 5.56 5.10
C PRO A 355 23.51 4.85 4.28
N GLU A 356 24.75 5.31 4.41
CA GLU A 356 25.90 4.72 3.76
C GLU A 356 26.76 3.99 4.79
N ARG A 357 27.03 2.71 4.52
CA ARG A 357 27.89 1.90 5.37
C ARG A 357 29.34 2.32 5.18
N VAL A 358 30.04 2.47 6.28
CA VAL A 358 31.47 2.80 6.26
C VAL A 358 32.24 1.55 5.83
N THR A 359 32.98 1.69 4.75
CA THR A 359 33.86 0.70 4.15
C THR A 359 35.27 1.27 4.03
N PRO A 360 36.29 0.43 3.78
CA PRO A 360 37.65 0.92 3.55
C PRO A 360 37.76 1.90 2.36
N TRP A 361 36.84 1.84 1.39
CA TRP A 361 36.91 2.65 0.17
C TRP A 361 36.29 4.05 0.32
N ASN A 362 35.26 4.21 1.16
CA ASN A 362 34.52 5.48 1.31
C ASN A 362 34.78 6.20 2.64
N ILE A 363 35.59 5.61 3.54
CA ILE A 363 35.82 6.15 4.89
C ILE A 363 36.33 7.59 4.89
N ASP A 364 37.28 7.93 4.02
CA ASP A 364 37.86 9.28 3.97
C ASP A 364 36.87 10.31 3.42
N GLU A 365 35.97 9.88 2.54
CA GLU A 365 34.89 10.73 2.05
C GLU A 365 33.84 10.96 3.15
N LEU A 366 33.38 9.91 3.82
CA LEU A 366 32.41 9.99 4.89
C LEU A 366 32.93 10.82 6.08
N ARG A 367 34.22 10.73 6.39
CA ARG A 367 34.87 11.59 7.39
C ARG A 367 34.72 13.08 7.05
N LYS A 368 34.96 13.46 5.79
CA LYS A 368 34.79 14.86 5.35
C LYS A 368 33.34 15.32 5.45
N LEU A 369 32.39 14.46 5.10
CA LEU A 369 30.96 14.79 5.20
C LEU A 369 30.51 14.98 6.65
N VAL A 370 30.99 14.15 7.57
CA VAL A 370 30.73 14.30 9.01
C VAL A 370 31.38 15.57 9.57
N MET A 371 32.61 15.90 9.12
CA MET A 371 33.26 17.16 9.50
C MET A 371 32.50 18.41 9.02
N ASN A 372 31.90 18.36 7.82
CA ASN A 372 31.07 19.44 7.30
C ASN A 372 29.77 19.63 8.10
N GLY A 373 29.30 18.58 8.78
CA GLY A 373 28.12 18.60 9.63
C GLY A 373 26.80 18.71 8.85
N PRO A 374 25.68 19.01 9.56
CA PRO A 374 24.34 18.97 8.96
C PRO A 374 23.96 20.22 8.15
N PHE A 375 24.63 21.36 8.36
CA PHE A 375 24.20 22.64 7.80
C PHE A 375 24.84 22.98 6.43
N LYS A 376 26.00 22.39 6.12
CA LYS A 376 26.73 22.60 4.87
C LYS A 376 26.55 21.40 3.95
N HIS A 377 26.12 21.66 2.71
CA HIS A 377 26.07 20.63 1.67
C HIS A 377 27.40 20.60 0.89
N PRO A 378 28.00 19.43 0.62
CA PRO A 378 27.60 18.11 1.08
C PRO A 378 28.04 17.83 2.53
N GLY A 379 27.16 17.22 3.33
CA GLY A 379 27.38 16.93 4.74
C GLY A 379 26.61 15.69 5.24
N ALA A 380 26.39 15.58 6.55
CA ALA A 380 25.68 14.46 7.17
C ALA A 380 24.88 14.90 8.40
N ASN A 381 23.78 14.20 8.68
CA ASN A 381 22.88 14.52 9.80
C ASN A 381 23.03 13.58 10.98
N TYR A 382 23.25 12.28 10.74
CA TYR A 382 23.31 11.28 11.79
C TYR A 382 24.42 10.25 11.56
N ILE A 383 24.89 9.65 12.65
CA ILE A 383 25.78 8.49 12.64
C ILE A 383 25.15 7.39 13.48
N ILE A 384 25.06 6.19 12.94
CA ILE A 384 24.64 4.99 13.67
C ILE A 384 25.88 4.17 13.93
N ARG A 385 26.13 3.90 15.21
CA ARG A 385 27.23 3.04 15.67
C ARG A 385 26.88 1.55 15.47
N PRO A 386 27.88 0.65 15.53
CA PRO A 386 27.64 -0.79 15.48
C PRO A 386 26.75 -1.33 16.61
N ASP A 387 26.65 -0.61 17.73
CA ASP A 387 25.74 -0.91 18.85
C ASP A 387 24.28 -0.50 18.58
N GLY A 388 23.99 0.10 17.42
CA GLY A 388 22.67 0.61 17.04
C GLY A 388 22.34 2.00 17.59
N ARG A 389 23.23 2.62 18.37
CA ARG A 389 23.00 3.97 18.90
C ARG A 389 23.14 5.02 17.80
N ARG A 390 22.07 5.77 17.57
CA ARG A 390 22.03 6.91 16.65
C ARG A 390 22.52 8.18 17.35
N ILE A 391 23.50 8.84 16.76
CA ILE A 391 24.08 10.12 17.19
C ILE A 391 23.63 11.19 16.21
N ASP A 392 23.02 12.24 16.73
CA ASP A 392 22.62 13.43 15.98
C ASP A 392 23.79 14.42 15.92
N LEU A 393 24.20 14.82 14.71
CA LEU A 393 25.35 15.69 14.49
C LEU A 393 25.07 17.18 14.74
N ARG A 394 23.85 17.55 15.11
CA ARG A 394 23.49 18.95 15.43
C ARG A 394 24.01 19.43 16.79
N TYR A 395 24.22 18.52 17.74
CA TYR A 395 24.52 18.85 19.14
C TYR A 395 25.99 18.71 19.57
N PRO A 396 26.81 17.79 19.01
CA PRO A 396 28.20 17.64 19.42
C PRO A 396 29.01 18.92 19.23
N LYS A 397 29.87 19.25 20.21
CA LYS A 397 30.75 20.42 20.17
C LYS A 397 31.90 20.26 19.17
N ASP A 398 32.47 19.05 19.05
CA ASP A 398 33.61 18.76 18.17
C ASP A 398 33.31 17.61 17.19
N LEU A 399 32.97 17.98 15.95
CA LEU A 399 32.71 17.03 14.85
C LEU A 399 33.98 16.29 14.41
N SER A 400 35.16 16.88 14.57
CA SER A 400 36.44 16.28 14.17
C SER A 400 36.77 15.01 14.95
N VAL A 401 36.48 14.99 16.26
CA VAL A 401 36.71 13.80 17.10
C VAL A 401 35.78 12.67 16.68
N ILE A 402 34.53 13.00 16.37
CA ILE A 402 33.53 12.02 15.92
C ILE A 402 33.93 11.45 14.55
N ALA A 403 34.35 12.30 13.61
CA ALA A 403 34.80 11.89 12.28
C ALA A 403 36.00 10.93 12.36
N ASN A 404 37.00 11.25 13.20
CA ASN A 404 38.18 10.39 13.36
C ASN A 404 37.86 9.02 13.95
N ASN A 405 36.81 8.92 14.77
CA ASN A 405 36.35 7.67 15.39
C ASN A 405 35.52 6.78 14.45
N ILE A 406 35.23 7.23 13.23
CA ILE A 406 34.50 6.42 12.25
C ILE A 406 35.40 5.27 11.79
N SER A 407 34.88 4.05 11.89
CA SER A 407 35.52 2.81 11.44
C SER A 407 34.54 1.94 10.65
N PRO A 408 35.01 0.91 9.91
CA PRO A 408 34.12 -0.06 9.26
C PRO A 408 33.11 -0.65 10.24
N GLY A 409 31.85 -0.76 9.81
CA GLY A 409 30.71 -1.18 10.65
C GLY A 409 29.83 -0.03 11.15
N TYR A 410 30.28 1.22 11.05
CA TYR A 410 29.44 2.41 11.27
C TYR A 410 28.55 2.68 10.05
N ILE A 411 27.44 3.38 10.25
CA ILE A 411 26.57 3.87 9.19
C ILE A 411 26.48 5.40 9.33
N VAL A 412 26.70 6.11 8.22
CA VAL A 412 26.58 7.57 8.17
C VAL A 412 25.35 7.91 7.33
N GLU A 413 24.40 8.64 7.93
CA GLU A 413 23.27 9.21 7.19
C GLU A 413 23.69 10.54 6.58
N ARG A 414 24.29 10.45 5.39
CA ARG A 414 24.76 11.62 4.64
C ARG A 414 23.66 12.27 3.82
N HIS A 415 23.81 13.55 3.51
CA HIS A 415 22.95 14.27 2.55
C HIS A 415 22.93 13.57 1.19
N ILE A 416 21.82 13.68 0.46
CA ILE A 416 21.79 13.29 -0.95
C ILE A 416 22.70 14.20 -1.76
N ARG A 417 23.39 13.65 -2.76
CA ARG A 417 24.38 14.34 -3.62
C ARG A 417 24.16 14.01 -5.09
N ASP A 418 24.88 14.69 -5.96
CA ASP A 418 24.86 14.43 -7.40
C ASP A 418 25.10 12.95 -7.71
N GLY A 419 24.23 12.37 -8.55
CA GLY A 419 24.30 10.98 -8.99
C GLY A 419 23.56 9.97 -8.10
N ASP A 420 23.07 10.36 -6.92
CA ASP A 420 22.26 9.47 -6.08
C ASP A 420 20.93 9.13 -6.77
N ILE A 421 20.46 7.90 -6.56
CA ILE A 421 19.23 7.39 -7.17
C ILE A 421 18.02 7.77 -6.32
N VAL A 422 17.05 8.40 -6.95
CA VAL A 422 15.77 8.81 -6.35
C VAL A 422 14.63 8.36 -7.22
N ILE A 423 13.46 8.16 -6.63
CA ILE A 423 12.23 7.83 -7.35
C ILE A 423 11.39 9.09 -7.45
N PHE A 424 11.06 9.49 -8.68
CA PHE A 424 10.27 10.67 -8.96
C PHE A 424 8.88 10.27 -9.44
N ASN A 425 7.85 10.95 -8.93
CA ASN A 425 6.46 10.57 -9.14
C ASN A 425 5.55 11.78 -9.34
N ARG A 426 4.64 11.68 -10.33
CA ARG A 426 3.48 12.56 -10.47
C ARG A 426 2.19 11.82 -10.16
N GLN A 427 1.31 12.48 -9.39
CA GLN A 427 -0.04 12.00 -9.11
C GLN A 427 -1.04 12.73 -10.02
N PRO A 428 -2.08 12.05 -10.53
CA PRO A 428 -2.40 10.63 -10.37
C PRO A 428 -1.47 9.72 -11.19
N SER A 429 -1.08 8.58 -10.62
CA SER A 429 -0.22 7.62 -11.32
C SER A 429 -1.06 6.63 -12.12
N LEU A 430 -1.22 6.90 -13.41
CA LEU A 430 -2.07 6.14 -14.32
C LEU A 430 -1.40 4.87 -14.88
N HIS A 431 -0.07 4.92 -15.01
CA HIS A 431 0.72 3.83 -15.54
C HIS A 431 2.08 3.78 -14.85
N ARG A 432 2.82 2.67 -15.00
CA ARG A 432 4.10 2.48 -14.31
C ARG A 432 5.11 3.62 -14.55
N MET A 433 5.13 4.21 -15.74
CA MET A 433 6.05 5.31 -16.08
C MET A 433 5.71 6.65 -15.40
N SER A 434 4.61 6.74 -14.65
CA SER A 434 4.34 7.89 -13.77
C SER A 434 5.20 7.85 -12.49
N ILE A 435 6.01 6.79 -12.32
CA ILE A 435 7.00 6.60 -11.27
C ILE A 435 8.27 6.07 -11.96
N MET A 436 9.33 6.89 -12.03
CA MET A 436 10.62 6.45 -12.59
C MET A 436 11.77 6.87 -11.68
N ALA A 437 12.90 6.18 -11.80
CA ALA A 437 14.11 6.54 -11.10
C ALA A 437 14.89 7.61 -11.88
N HIS A 438 15.39 8.59 -11.15
CA HIS A 438 16.26 9.66 -11.62
C HIS A 438 17.54 9.70 -10.79
N LYS A 439 18.55 10.37 -11.32
CA LYS A 439 19.78 10.74 -10.66
C LYS A 439 19.64 12.16 -10.13
N VAL A 440 20.01 12.37 -8.87
CA VAL A 440 19.97 13.70 -8.26
C VAL A 440 20.99 14.60 -8.95
N LYS A 441 20.58 15.85 -9.21
CA LYS A 441 21.46 16.96 -9.50
C LYS A 441 21.14 18.10 -8.53
N VAL A 442 22.00 18.36 -7.57
CA VAL A 442 21.75 19.40 -6.55
C VAL A 442 21.93 20.77 -7.17
N LEU A 443 20.93 21.64 -7.01
CA LEU A 443 20.90 22.99 -7.54
C LEU A 443 20.48 24.01 -6.46
N PRO A 444 20.96 25.26 -6.52
CA PRO A 444 20.70 26.30 -5.52
C PRO A 444 19.31 26.97 -5.68
N TYR A 445 18.30 26.20 -6.11
CA TYR A 445 16.93 26.66 -6.34
C TYR A 445 15.94 25.96 -5.40
N LYS A 446 14.64 26.27 -5.52
CA LYS A 446 13.56 25.73 -4.65
C LYS A 446 12.58 24.78 -5.34
N THR A 447 12.70 24.61 -6.65
CA THR A 447 11.83 23.75 -7.46
C THR A 447 12.56 22.50 -7.91
N PHE A 448 11.81 21.43 -8.19
CA PHE A 448 12.39 20.28 -8.88
C PHE A 448 12.55 20.61 -10.36
N ARG A 449 13.73 20.37 -10.92
CA ARG A 449 13.96 20.60 -12.35
C ARG A 449 13.86 19.33 -13.15
N LEU A 450 13.11 19.37 -14.25
CA LEU A 450 12.84 18.21 -15.09
C LEU A 450 13.17 18.53 -16.56
N ASN A 451 13.80 17.56 -17.23
CA ASN A 451 14.02 17.63 -18.67
C ASN A 451 12.69 17.51 -19.43
N LEU A 452 12.49 18.42 -20.39
CA LEU A 452 11.26 18.54 -21.19
C LEU A 452 10.89 17.27 -21.98
N CYS A 453 11.88 16.48 -22.41
CA CYS A 453 11.64 15.23 -23.15
C CYS A 453 10.96 14.14 -22.29
N VAL A 454 11.00 14.30 -20.97
CA VAL A 454 10.49 13.34 -19.97
C VAL A 454 9.12 13.77 -19.41
N CYS A 455 8.61 14.95 -19.79
CA CYS A 455 7.26 15.40 -19.39
C CYS A 455 6.12 14.46 -19.84
N PRO A 456 6.11 13.91 -21.08
CA PRO A 456 5.00 13.08 -21.54
C PRO A 456 4.69 11.84 -20.66
N PRO A 457 5.67 11.03 -20.21
CA PRO A 457 5.38 9.94 -19.27
C PRO A 457 4.79 10.39 -17.94
N TYR A 458 5.14 11.58 -17.42
CA TYR A 458 4.50 12.09 -16.21
C TYR A 458 3.15 12.77 -16.48
N ASN A 459 2.83 13.03 -17.76
CA ASN A 459 1.77 13.94 -18.18
C ASN A 459 1.89 15.31 -17.48
N ALA A 460 3.12 15.75 -17.23
CA ALA A 460 3.43 16.92 -16.44
C ALA A 460 3.52 18.17 -17.31
N ASP A 461 3.00 19.28 -16.78
CA ASP A 461 3.15 20.63 -17.33
C ASP A 461 3.81 21.55 -16.27
N PHE A 462 3.91 22.84 -16.56
CA PHE A 462 4.66 23.79 -15.73
C PHE A 462 3.79 24.99 -15.32
N ASP A 463 2.48 24.79 -15.14
CA ASP A 463 1.52 25.82 -14.73
C ASP A 463 1.37 25.97 -13.20
N GLY A 464 2.14 25.18 -12.43
CA GLY A 464 2.03 25.07 -10.97
C GLY A 464 2.07 23.63 -10.47
N ASP A 465 2.14 22.66 -11.39
CA ASP A 465 2.31 21.23 -11.13
C ASP A 465 3.38 20.91 -10.06
N GLU A 466 3.01 20.02 -9.14
CA GLU A 466 3.89 19.52 -8.08
C GLU A 466 4.16 18.04 -8.26
N MET A 467 5.38 17.61 -7.94
CA MET A 467 5.79 16.21 -8.00
C MET A 467 6.43 15.76 -6.70
N ASN A 468 6.35 14.45 -6.45
CA ASN A 468 6.91 13.79 -5.28
C ASN A 468 8.28 13.21 -5.62
N LEU A 469 9.20 13.29 -4.67
CA LEU A 469 10.52 12.67 -4.70
C LEU A 469 10.65 11.74 -3.51
N HIS A 470 11.10 10.52 -3.74
CA HIS A 470 11.33 9.50 -2.72
C HIS A 470 12.79 9.04 -2.78
N VAL A 471 13.43 8.85 -1.62
CA VAL A 471 14.84 8.45 -1.54
C VAL A 471 14.94 7.03 -0.98
N PRO A 472 15.21 6.01 -1.83
CA PRO A 472 15.35 4.63 -1.37
C PRO A 472 16.53 4.46 -0.40
N GLN A 473 16.24 3.90 0.78
CA GLN A 473 17.20 3.82 1.89
C GLN A 473 18.10 2.58 1.82
N SER A 474 17.59 1.43 1.40
CA SER A 474 18.40 0.21 1.25
C SER A 474 19.20 0.22 -0.06
N GLU A 475 20.38 -0.41 -0.03
CA GLU A 475 21.22 -0.59 -1.23
C GLU A 475 20.51 -1.41 -2.30
N GLU A 476 19.79 -2.46 -1.91
CA GLU A 476 18.98 -3.30 -2.81
C GLU A 476 17.92 -2.49 -3.55
N ALA A 477 17.17 -1.64 -2.85
CA ALA A 477 16.14 -0.81 -3.47
C ALA A 477 16.72 0.25 -4.41
N ARG A 478 17.88 0.84 -4.06
CA ARG A 478 18.60 1.76 -4.96
C ARG A 478 19.10 1.04 -6.21
N ALA A 479 19.65 -0.17 -6.07
CA ALA A 479 20.13 -0.96 -7.19
C ALA A 479 18.98 -1.39 -8.12
N GLU A 480 17.86 -1.87 -7.55
CA GLU A 480 16.66 -2.21 -8.31
C GLU A 480 16.12 -0.99 -9.09
N ALA A 481 16.01 0.17 -8.43
CA ALA A 481 15.58 1.41 -9.07
C ALA A 481 16.54 1.85 -10.18
N ALA A 482 17.86 1.74 -9.96
CA ALA A 482 18.86 2.12 -10.96
C ALA A 482 18.86 1.23 -12.20
N ILE A 483 18.60 -0.07 -12.04
CA ILE A 483 18.65 -1.05 -13.14
C ILE A 483 17.33 -1.09 -13.90
N LEU A 484 16.19 -1.09 -13.19
CA LEU A 484 14.89 -1.34 -13.81
C LEU A 484 14.07 -0.08 -14.09
N MET A 485 14.24 0.96 -13.27
CA MET A 485 13.34 2.12 -13.26
C MET A 485 13.95 3.40 -13.84
N LEU A 486 15.24 3.40 -14.20
CA LEU A 486 15.91 4.59 -14.73
C LEU A 486 15.20 5.09 -16.00
N VAL A 487 15.12 6.41 -16.18
CA VAL A 487 14.34 7.03 -17.27
C VAL A 487 14.69 6.46 -18.65
N GLN A 488 15.97 6.32 -18.99
CA GLN A 488 16.41 5.76 -20.27
C GLN A 488 15.89 4.33 -20.54
N GLU A 489 15.66 3.53 -19.49
CA GLU A 489 15.15 2.16 -19.60
C GLU A 489 13.62 2.13 -19.78
N GLN A 490 12.96 3.28 -19.66
CA GLN A 490 11.52 3.46 -19.79
C GLN A 490 11.14 4.36 -20.98
N ILE A 491 12.04 4.56 -21.96
CA ILE A 491 11.75 5.35 -23.17
C ILE A 491 10.55 4.75 -23.95
N LEU A 492 10.46 3.41 -24.03
CA LEU A 492 9.40 2.71 -24.76
C LEU A 492 8.18 2.44 -23.88
N SER A 493 7.00 2.79 -24.39
CA SER A 493 5.73 2.54 -23.72
C SER A 493 5.33 1.07 -23.78
N PRO A 494 4.98 0.44 -22.64
CA PRO A 494 4.45 -0.93 -22.62
C PRO A 494 3.13 -1.10 -23.36
N ARG A 495 2.39 -0.01 -23.60
CA ARG A 495 1.05 -0.05 -24.19
C ARG A 495 1.08 -0.37 -25.70
N TYR A 496 2.03 0.19 -26.43
CA TYR A 496 2.08 0.10 -27.90
C TYR A 496 3.49 -0.10 -28.45
N GLY A 497 4.51 -0.23 -27.59
CA GLY A 497 5.88 -0.54 -27.98
C GLY A 497 6.65 0.60 -28.66
N GLY A 498 6.13 1.82 -28.69
CA GLY A 498 6.84 2.99 -29.24
C GLY A 498 7.32 3.97 -28.16
N PRO A 499 8.21 4.92 -28.51
CA PRO A 499 8.77 5.85 -27.56
C PRO A 499 7.71 6.82 -27.04
N ILE A 500 7.49 6.85 -25.72
CA ILE A 500 6.62 7.86 -25.08
C ILE A 500 7.38 9.16 -24.86
N MET A 501 8.69 9.07 -24.59
CA MET A 501 9.60 10.21 -24.49
C MET A 501 10.03 10.67 -25.87
N GLY A 502 10.39 11.94 -25.99
CA GLY A 502 10.90 12.51 -27.24
C GLY A 502 10.73 14.02 -27.31
N ALA A 503 11.05 14.57 -28.48
CA ALA A 503 10.97 16.00 -28.73
C ALA A 503 9.53 16.52 -28.59
N VAL A 504 9.40 17.66 -27.92
CA VAL A 504 8.15 18.40 -27.75
C VAL A 504 8.32 19.83 -28.29
N GLN A 505 7.24 20.38 -28.84
CA GLN A 505 7.10 21.80 -29.23
C GLN A 505 8.36 22.42 -29.87
N ASP A 506 9.12 23.21 -29.11
CA ASP A 506 10.31 23.95 -29.57
C ASP A 506 11.36 23.06 -30.22
N TYR A 507 11.60 21.85 -29.70
CA TYR A 507 12.53 20.90 -30.31
C TYR A 507 12.08 20.49 -31.72
N ILE A 508 10.77 20.36 -31.95
CA ILE A 508 10.22 20.01 -33.26
C ILE A 508 10.40 21.17 -34.23
N THR A 509 10.11 22.40 -33.80
CA THR A 509 10.27 23.61 -34.61
C THR A 509 11.74 23.86 -34.94
N GLY A 510 12.63 23.76 -33.95
CA GLY A 510 14.07 23.92 -34.12
C GLY A 510 14.64 22.87 -35.07
N ALA A 511 14.29 21.59 -34.90
CA ALA A 511 14.72 20.52 -35.79
C ALA A 511 14.24 20.72 -37.23
N TYR A 512 12.98 21.17 -37.40
CA TYR A 512 12.42 21.47 -38.71
C TYR A 512 13.16 22.61 -39.42
N LEU A 513 13.37 23.74 -38.73
CA LEU A 513 14.08 24.88 -39.28
C LEU A 513 15.55 24.54 -39.60
N LEU A 514 16.21 23.77 -38.73
CA LEU A 514 17.60 23.37 -38.92
C LEU A 514 17.78 22.42 -40.12
N THR A 515 16.85 21.48 -40.33
CA THR A 515 17.00 20.42 -41.35
C THR A 515 16.43 20.77 -42.72
N ARG A 516 15.92 21.99 -42.94
CA ARG A 516 15.46 22.46 -44.25
C ARG A 516 16.59 22.54 -45.28
N ARG A 517 16.27 22.31 -46.56
CA ARG A 517 17.23 22.46 -47.69
C ARG A 517 17.81 23.87 -47.80
N GLU A 518 17.00 24.87 -47.48
CA GLU A 518 17.34 26.29 -47.59
C GLU A 518 18.26 26.76 -46.45
N THR A 519 18.41 25.97 -45.39
CA THR A 519 19.19 26.35 -44.21
C THR A 519 20.67 26.11 -44.44
N LEU A 520 21.37 27.22 -44.74
CA LEU A 520 22.82 27.29 -44.88
C LEU A 520 23.40 28.10 -43.72
N LEU A 521 24.34 27.50 -43.00
CA LEU A 521 24.96 28.04 -41.80
C LEU A 521 26.41 28.42 -42.08
N ASN A 522 26.85 29.54 -41.52
CA ASN A 522 28.26 29.93 -41.56
C ASN A 522 29.09 29.17 -40.52
N LYS A 523 30.41 29.25 -40.62
CA LYS A 523 31.34 28.55 -39.72
C LYS A 523 31.13 28.91 -38.25
N GLU A 524 30.85 30.19 -37.94
CA GLU A 524 30.67 30.65 -36.57
C GLU A 524 29.39 30.07 -35.94
N GLU A 525 28.29 30.07 -36.68
CA GLU A 525 27.01 29.49 -36.27
C GLU A 525 27.14 28.00 -36.01
N VAL A 526 27.80 27.26 -36.91
CA VAL A 526 28.06 25.83 -36.74
C VAL A 526 28.88 25.57 -35.49
N CYS A 527 29.97 26.32 -35.28
CA CYS A 527 30.81 26.17 -34.09
C CYS A 527 30.02 26.45 -32.80
N ARG A 528 29.14 27.47 -32.77
CA ARG A 528 28.29 27.75 -31.61
C ARG A 528 27.31 26.62 -31.32
N LEU A 529 26.65 26.08 -32.35
CA LEU A 529 25.70 24.98 -32.20
C LEU A 529 26.40 23.70 -31.70
N LEU A 530 27.55 23.36 -32.28
CA LEU A 530 28.31 22.18 -31.89
C LEU A 530 28.90 22.31 -30.48
N TYR A 531 29.33 23.51 -30.09
CA TYR A 531 29.77 23.79 -28.73
C TYR A 531 28.64 23.60 -27.73
N ALA A 532 27.43 24.13 -28.01
CA ALA A 532 26.27 23.97 -27.16
C ALA A 532 25.83 22.49 -27.04
N ALA A 533 25.99 21.71 -28.12
CA ALA A 533 25.70 20.28 -28.14
C ALA A 533 26.83 19.40 -27.53
N GLY A 534 27.95 20.00 -27.11
CA GLY A 534 29.09 19.26 -26.54
C GLY A 534 29.85 18.39 -27.54
N TYR A 535 29.79 18.70 -28.84
CA TYR A 535 30.48 17.93 -29.87
C TYR A 535 31.99 18.27 -29.93
N THR A 536 32.84 17.23 -29.90
CA THR A 536 34.31 17.36 -29.87
C THR A 536 35.02 16.79 -31.10
N GLY A 537 34.27 16.32 -32.09
CA GLY A 537 34.82 15.72 -33.31
C GLY A 537 35.21 16.74 -34.39
N PRO A 538 35.75 16.27 -35.53
CA PRO A 538 36.09 17.13 -36.65
C PRO A 538 34.83 17.68 -37.34
N LEU A 539 34.95 18.88 -37.91
CA LEU A 539 33.93 19.48 -38.76
C LEU A 539 33.88 18.77 -40.12
N PRO A 540 32.69 18.46 -40.66
CA PRO A 540 32.55 17.94 -42.01
C PRO A 540 32.96 19.02 -43.05
N PRO A 541 33.34 18.63 -44.28
CA PRO A 541 33.61 19.60 -45.32
C PRO A 541 32.36 20.44 -45.66
N PRO A 542 32.50 21.76 -45.93
CA PRO A 542 31.38 22.62 -46.24
C PRO A 542 30.68 22.16 -47.53
N LEU A 543 29.36 22.31 -47.57
CA LEU A 543 28.55 21.96 -48.75
C LEU A 543 28.80 22.94 -49.90
N VAL A 544 28.95 24.23 -49.57
CA VAL A 544 29.28 25.30 -50.52
C VAL A 544 30.61 25.90 -50.11
N LYS A 545 31.59 25.92 -51.03
CA LYS A 545 32.94 26.45 -50.76
C LYS A 545 33.10 27.90 -51.17
N GLU A 546 32.41 28.34 -52.23
CA GLU A 546 32.48 29.70 -52.77
C GLU A 546 31.07 30.28 -52.94
N PRO A 547 30.85 31.59 -52.72
CA PRO A 547 31.82 32.63 -52.32
C PRO A 547 32.14 32.65 -50.81
N LYS A 548 31.41 31.88 -49.99
CA LYS A 548 31.67 31.69 -48.56
C LYS A 548 31.46 30.21 -48.20
N GLU A 549 32.24 29.71 -47.25
CA GLU A 549 32.06 28.37 -46.70
C GLU A 549 30.73 28.28 -45.95
N LEU A 550 29.81 27.46 -46.45
CA LEU A 550 28.50 27.24 -45.84
C LEU A 550 28.24 25.74 -45.65
N TRP A 551 27.65 25.42 -44.50
CA TRP A 551 27.23 24.07 -44.11
C TRP A 551 25.72 23.97 -44.14
N SER A 552 25.19 22.81 -44.56
CA SER A 552 23.77 22.54 -44.42
C SER A 552 23.47 22.05 -43.00
N GLY A 553 22.35 22.46 -42.42
CA GLY A 553 21.94 21.93 -41.12
C GLY A 553 21.72 20.40 -41.12
N LYS A 554 21.47 19.78 -42.28
CA LYS A 554 21.47 18.31 -42.41
C LYS A 554 22.83 17.68 -42.14
N GLN A 555 23.91 18.32 -42.58
CA GLN A 555 25.27 17.85 -42.28
C GLN A 555 25.55 17.93 -40.78
N ILE A 556 25.06 18.98 -40.13
CA ILE A 556 25.26 19.18 -38.68
C ILE A 556 24.50 18.12 -37.88
N VAL A 557 23.23 17.86 -38.20
CA VAL A 557 22.43 16.82 -37.54
C VAL A 557 23.02 15.41 -37.77
N SER A 558 23.61 15.16 -38.95
CA SER A 558 24.24 13.87 -39.26
C SER A 558 25.41 13.51 -38.33
N LEU A 559 26.03 14.49 -37.66
CA LEU A 559 27.12 14.24 -36.72
C LEU A 559 26.67 13.52 -35.45
N PHE A 560 25.36 13.57 -35.14
CA PHE A 560 24.77 12.98 -33.94
C PHE A 560 24.07 11.64 -34.21
N LEU A 561 24.07 11.17 -35.46
CA LEU A 561 23.48 9.89 -35.84
C LEU A 561 24.54 8.77 -35.80
N PRO A 562 24.18 7.54 -35.39
CA PRO A 562 25.06 6.39 -35.52
C PRO A 562 25.53 6.18 -36.98
N PRO A 563 26.81 5.86 -37.21
CA PRO A 563 27.43 5.88 -38.54
C PRO A 563 26.93 4.79 -39.51
N ASP A 564 26.28 3.75 -39.00
CA ASP A 564 25.68 2.64 -39.76
C ASP A 564 24.15 2.72 -39.83
N LEU A 565 23.55 3.78 -39.27
CA LEU A 565 22.11 3.95 -39.25
C LEU A 565 21.55 4.18 -40.65
N ASN A 566 20.56 3.38 -41.03
CA ASN A 566 19.76 3.54 -42.23
C ASN A 566 18.29 3.73 -41.83
N PHE A 567 17.65 4.78 -42.34
CA PHE A 567 16.26 5.10 -41.99
C PHE A 567 15.55 5.78 -43.14
N GLU A 568 14.32 5.33 -43.43
CA GLU A 568 13.44 5.98 -44.39
C GLU A 568 12.05 6.19 -43.80
N LYS A 569 11.54 7.42 -43.84
CA LYS A 569 10.17 7.73 -43.39
C LYS A 569 9.63 9.00 -44.02
N ARG A 570 8.32 9.05 -44.21
CA ARG A 570 7.64 10.29 -44.60
C ARG A 570 7.51 11.22 -43.40
N ALA A 571 8.01 12.44 -43.54
CA ALA A 571 7.82 13.52 -42.58
C ALA A 571 6.33 13.88 -42.43
N ASN A 572 5.98 14.59 -41.36
CA ASN A 572 4.66 15.14 -41.15
C ASN A 572 4.25 16.15 -42.22
N ILE A 573 5.20 16.95 -42.73
CA ILE A 573 4.95 17.94 -43.79
C ILE A 573 4.59 17.34 -45.17
N CYS A 574 4.61 16.01 -45.31
CA CYS A 574 4.32 15.35 -46.58
C CYS A 574 2.86 15.58 -47.02
N VAL A 575 2.69 16.24 -48.16
CA VAL A 575 1.37 16.55 -48.77
C VAL A 575 0.66 15.33 -49.37
N LYS A 576 1.26 14.13 -49.27
CA LYS A 576 0.71 12.85 -49.78
C LYS A 576 0.31 12.92 -51.27
N CYS A 577 1.24 13.32 -52.13
CA CYS A 577 1.05 13.32 -53.59
C CYS A 577 0.69 11.91 -54.11
N ASN A 578 -0.03 11.85 -55.25
CA ASN A 578 -0.44 10.58 -55.88
C ASN A 578 0.73 9.66 -56.20
N GLU A 579 1.86 10.22 -56.66
CA GLU A 579 3.12 9.50 -56.83
C GLU A 579 4.21 10.05 -55.90
N CYS A 580 4.85 9.15 -55.16
CA CYS A 580 5.91 9.53 -54.22
C CYS A 580 7.28 9.50 -54.91
N LYS A 581 7.81 10.68 -55.24
CA LYS A 581 9.16 10.84 -55.85
C LYS A 581 10.33 10.58 -54.87
N LYS A 582 10.07 10.06 -53.67
CA LYS A 582 11.03 9.77 -52.58
C LYS A 582 12.08 10.88 -52.41
N GLU A 583 13.35 10.60 -52.69
CA GLU A 583 14.49 11.52 -52.56
C GLU A 583 14.30 12.82 -53.36
N LYS A 584 13.71 12.73 -54.56
CA LYS A 584 13.42 13.88 -55.43
C LYS A 584 12.10 14.59 -55.06
N CYS A 585 11.66 14.48 -53.81
CA CYS A 585 10.48 15.19 -53.33
C CYS A 585 10.71 16.72 -53.45
N PRO A 586 9.79 17.46 -54.11
CA PRO A 586 9.92 18.93 -54.22
C PRO A 586 9.75 19.63 -52.87
N TYR A 587 9.01 19.04 -51.94
CA TYR A 587 8.73 19.58 -50.60
C TYR A 587 9.71 19.13 -49.52
N ASP A 588 10.76 18.38 -49.88
CA ASP A 588 11.72 17.78 -48.93
C ASP A 588 11.07 17.03 -47.76
N ALA A 589 9.98 16.32 -48.05
CA ALA A 589 9.16 15.67 -47.03
C ALA A 589 9.48 14.17 -46.82
N TYR A 590 10.50 13.64 -47.52
CA TYR A 590 10.91 12.24 -47.43
C TYR A 590 12.27 12.14 -46.74
N VAL A 591 12.26 11.69 -45.49
CA VAL A 591 13.46 11.52 -44.67
C VAL A 591 14.19 10.28 -45.11
N LEU A 592 15.44 10.46 -45.52
CA LEU A 592 16.35 9.39 -45.90
C LEU A 592 17.69 9.61 -45.20
N ILE A 593 18.00 8.70 -44.29
CA ILE A 593 19.31 8.59 -43.64
C ILE A 593 19.98 7.34 -44.19
N ARG A 594 21.22 7.47 -44.66
CA ARG A 594 22.06 6.32 -45.04
C ARG A 594 23.41 6.42 -44.39
N ASN A 595 23.85 5.35 -43.74
CA ASN A 595 25.12 5.29 -43.01
C ASN A 595 25.35 6.54 -42.14
N GLY A 596 24.37 6.86 -41.29
CA GLY A 596 24.41 8.00 -40.37
C GLY A 596 24.31 9.39 -41.02
N LYS A 597 24.18 9.49 -42.35
CA LYS A 597 24.08 10.77 -43.06
C LYS A 597 22.65 11.06 -43.49
N LEU A 598 22.13 12.21 -43.07
CA LEU A 598 20.83 12.73 -43.49
C LEU A 598 20.93 13.32 -44.90
N ILE A 599 20.49 12.53 -45.90
CA ILE A 599 20.57 12.89 -47.32
C ILE A 599 19.39 13.79 -47.71
N SER A 600 18.17 13.37 -47.40
CA SER A 600 16.95 14.10 -47.74
C SER A 600 15.97 14.14 -46.58
N GLY A 601 15.02 15.07 -46.63
CA GLY A 601 13.96 15.20 -45.64
C GLY A 601 14.26 16.17 -44.51
N VAL A 602 13.22 16.47 -43.74
CA VAL A 602 13.26 17.33 -42.56
C VAL A 602 12.84 16.54 -41.32
N PHE A 603 13.42 16.89 -40.18
CA PHE A 603 13.02 16.35 -38.88
C PHE A 603 11.82 17.11 -38.35
N ASP A 604 10.76 16.38 -38.01
CA ASP A 604 9.56 16.93 -37.41
C ASP A 604 8.96 15.93 -36.42
N LYS A 605 7.70 16.19 -36.01
CA LYS A 605 6.99 15.35 -35.04
C LYS A 605 7.07 13.87 -35.39
N LYS A 606 6.93 13.44 -36.65
CA LYS A 606 6.91 12.01 -37.03
C LYS A 606 8.26 11.30 -36.86
N ILE A 607 9.35 12.07 -36.78
CA ILE A 607 10.72 11.58 -36.77
C ILE A 607 11.28 11.53 -35.35
N ILE A 608 11.13 12.62 -34.58
CA ILE A 608 11.72 12.76 -33.23
C ILE A 608 10.68 12.99 -32.13
N GLY A 609 9.41 13.20 -32.49
CA GLY A 609 8.38 13.59 -31.56
C GLY A 609 7.98 12.50 -30.58
N ALA A 610 7.65 12.91 -29.36
CA ALA A 610 7.10 12.03 -28.32
C ALA A 610 5.84 11.28 -28.82
N GLY A 611 5.73 10.00 -28.46
CA GLY A 611 4.58 9.16 -28.76
C GLY A 611 4.51 8.62 -30.19
N GLN A 612 5.53 8.85 -31.03
CA GLN A 612 5.51 8.38 -32.42
C GLN A 612 6.10 6.98 -32.57
N PRO A 613 5.31 5.98 -32.99
CA PRO A 613 5.83 4.66 -33.33
C PRO A 613 6.67 4.72 -34.61
N GLU A 614 7.58 3.75 -34.74
CA GLU A 614 8.53 3.62 -35.87
C GLU A 614 9.29 4.92 -36.18
N SER A 615 9.53 5.75 -35.16
CA SER A 615 10.27 7.00 -35.26
C SER A 615 11.78 6.74 -35.26
N LEU A 616 12.58 7.77 -35.52
CA LEU A 616 14.03 7.67 -35.49
C LEU A 616 14.53 7.24 -34.10
N LEU A 617 13.98 7.88 -33.05
CA LEU A 617 14.26 7.52 -31.66
C LEU A 617 13.90 6.05 -31.37
N HIS A 618 12.77 5.57 -31.90
CA HIS A 618 12.36 4.17 -31.70
C HIS A 618 13.40 3.18 -32.24
N ILE A 619 13.94 3.45 -33.42
CA ILE A 619 14.96 2.58 -34.06
C ILE A 619 16.28 2.68 -33.31
N ILE A 620 16.69 3.88 -32.90
CA ILE A 620 17.90 4.07 -32.10
C ILE A 620 17.84 3.25 -30.80
N VAL A 621 16.72 3.31 -30.08
CA VAL A 621 16.53 2.52 -28.85
C VAL A 621 16.61 1.03 -29.13
N LYS A 622 15.98 0.56 -30.22
CA LYS A 622 15.87 -0.87 -30.52
C LYS A 622 17.19 -1.47 -31.01
N ASP A 623 17.89 -0.77 -31.91
CA ASP A 623 19.03 -1.32 -32.63
C ASP A 623 20.37 -0.98 -31.94
N TYR A 624 20.44 0.15 -31.22
CA TYR A 624 21.67 0.64 -30.57
C TYR A 624 21.60 0.68 -29.03
N GLY A 625 20.42 0.40 -28.45
CA GLY A 625 20.22 0.35 -27.01
C GLY A 625 19.88 1.70 -26.36
N THR A 626 19.56 1.64 -25.07
CA THR A 626 19.05 2.77 -24.27
C THR A 626 20.10 3.84 -23.98
N GLU A 627 21.37 3.47 -23.81
CA GLU A 627 22.46 4.42 -23.58
C GLU A 627 22.72 5.32 -24.79
N VAL A 628 22.67 4.77 -26.00
CA VAL A 628 22.80 5.57 -27.24
C VAL A 628 21.59 6.46 -27.40
N ALA A 629 20.38 5.92 -27.16
CA ALA A 629 19.14 6.68 -27.22
C ALA A 629 19.00 7.79 -26.16
N LYS A 630 19.74 7.70 -25.05
CA LYS A 630 19.80 8.73 -24.02
C LYS A 630 20.77 9.87 -24.39
N LYS A 631 21.83 9.55 -25.15
CA LYS A 631 22.78 10.54 -25.67
C LYS A 631 22.20 11.30 -26.87
N PHE A 632 21.47 10.60 -27.73
CA PHE A 632 20.68 11.16 -28.81
C PHE A 632 19.48 11.95 -28.27
#